data_AF-V8NXF1-F1
#
_entry.id   AF-V8NXF1-F1
#
_cell.length_a   1.000
_cell.length_b   1.000
_cell.length_c   1.000
_cell.angle_alpha   90.00
_cell.angle_beta   90.00
_cell.angle_gamma   90.00
#
_symmetry.space_group_name_H-M   'P 1'
#
loop_
_entity.id
_entity.type
_entity.pdbx_description
1 polymer ?
#
loop_
_entity_poly.entity_id
_entity_poly.type
_entity_poly.pdbx_seq_one_letter_code
_entity_poly.pdbx_strand_id
1 'polypeptide(L)'
;MILSVIFSVKSLFLFFCQLFTLTKGGRFYLTGIFQILAGLCVMSAAAIFTVRHTEWHPSSDNASFGFAYILSWVAFPLAILSGVIYVILRKRE
;
A
#
# COMPACT_ATOMS: atom_id res chain seq x y z
N MET A 1 -7.03 -3.09 -6.79
CA MET A 1 -7.07 -3.48 -5.35
C MET A 1 -6.62 -4.93 -5.09
N ILE A 2 -6.99 -5.93 -5.90
CA ILE A 2 -6.51 -7.31 -5.66
C ILE A 2 -4.97 -7.42 -5.73
N LEU A 3 -4.34 -6.78 -6.73
CA LEU A 3 -2.88 -6.75 -6.86
C LEU A 3 -2.17 -6.15 -5.64
N SER A 4 -2.72 -5.06 -5.05
CA SER A 4 -2.13 -4.45 -3.86
C SER A 4 -2.22 -5.36 -2.64
N VAL A 5 -3.32 -6.11 -2.49
CA VAL A 5 -3.45 -7.10 -1.41
C VAL A 5 -2.43 -8.23 -1.58
N ILE A 6 -2.27 -8.77 -2.79
CA ILE A 6 -1.29 -9.83 -3.08
C ILE A 6 0.13 -9.37 -2.75
N PHE A 7 0.52 -8.16 -3.19
CA PHE A 7 1.83 -7.61 -2.89
C PHE A 7 2.01 -7.33 -1.39
N SER A 8 0.98 -6.85 -0.69
CA SER A 8 1.04 -6.63 0.75
C SER A 8 1.19 -7.93 1.54
N VAL A 9 0.51 -9.00 1.14
CA VAL A 9 0.66 -10.34 1.77
C VAL A 9 2.06 -10.91 1.51
N LYS A 10 2.59 -10.74 0.29
CA LYS A 10 3.96 -11.16 -0.04
C LYS A 10 5.00 -10.38 0.75
N SER A 11 4.83 -9.07 0.88
CA SER A 11 5.67 -8.19 1.72
C SER A 11 5.67 -8.65 3.18
N LEU A 12 4.50 -8.96 3.74
CA LEU A 12 4.36 -9.45 5.11
C LEU A 12 5.06 -10.80 5.31
N PHE A 13 4.88 -11.75 4.38
CA PHE A 13 5.57 -13.04 4.44
C PHE A 13 7.09 -12.88 4.35
N LEU A 14 7.56 -12.04 3.42
CA LEU A 14 8.99 -11.70 3.29
C LEU A 14 9.53 -11.04 4.56
N PHE A 15 8.73 -10.23 5.25
CA PHE A 15 9.11 -9.60 6.52
C PHE A 15 9.31 -10.64 7.61
N PHE A 16 8.39 -11.60 7.76
CA PHE A 16 8.56 -12.72 8.67
C PHE A 16 9.80 -13.57 8.33
N CYS A 17 9.99 -13.93 7.06
CA CYS A 17 11.20 -14.65 6.63
C CYS A 17 12.47 -13.87 6.96
N GLN A 18 12.51 -12.56 6.69
CA GLN A 18 13.67 -11.72 6.99
C GLN A 18 13.91 -11.59 8.50
N LEU A 19 12.87 -11.59 9.34
CA LEU A 19 13.02 -11.52 10.79
C LEU A 19 13.84 -12.71 11.34
N PHE A 20 13.55 -13.92 10.84
CA PHE A 20 14.19 -15.16 11.28
C PHE A 20 15.49 -15.51 10.51
N THR A 21 15.58 -15.16 9.23
CA THR A 21 16.72 -15.54 8.36
C THR A 21 17.84 -14.50 8.33
N LEU A 22 17.60 -13.20 8.58
CA LEU A 22 18.69 -12.21 8.51
C LEU A 22 19.70 -12.40 9.65
N THR A 23 20.97 -12.53 9.27
CA THR A 23 22.12 -12.34 10.15
C THR A 23 22.19 -10.89 10.67
N LYS A 24 22.81 -10.69 11.84
CA LYS A 24 22.89 -9.39 12.52
C LYS A 24 23.46 -8.32 11.56
N GLY A 25 22.72 -7.21 11.37
CA GLY A 25 23.13 -6.08 10.53
C GLY A 25 22.44 -5.92 9.18
N GLY A 26 21.61 -6.88 8.74
CA GLY A 26 20.84 -6.78 7.49
C GLY A 26 19.72 -5.73 7.52
N ARG A 27 19.41 -5.16 6.35
CA ARG A 27 18.36 -4.14 6.15
C ARG A 27 17.18 -4.75 5.38
N PHE A 28 15.96 -4.39 5.75
CA PHE A 28 14.72 -4.94 5.17
C PHE A 28 14.31 -4.21 3.87
N TYR A 29 15.23 -4.10 2.91
CA TYR A 29 14.97 -3.37 1.65
C TYR A 29 13.90 -4.03 0.79
N LEU A 30 13.95 -5.36 0.68
CA LEU A 30 13.09 -6.09 -0.25
C LEU A 30 11.61 -5.99 0.15
N THR A 31 11.30 -6.14 1.44
CA THR A 31 9.94 -6.03 1.98
C THR A 31 9.40 -4.61 1.84
N GLY A 32 10.21 -3.60 2.16
CA GLY A 32 9.84 -2.20 2.01
C GLY A 32 9.48 -1.83 0.56
N ILE A 33 10.25 -2.29 -0.43
CA ILE A 33 9.96 -2.04 -1.85
C ILE A 33 8.63 -2.67 -2.27
N PHE A 34 8.37 -3.93 -1.89
CA PHE A 34 7.08 -4.58 -2.18
C PHE A 34 5.90 -3.89 -1.49
N GLN A 35 6.09 -3.37 -0.27
CA GLN A 35 5.07 -2.62 0.45
C GLN A 35 4.77 -1.26 -0.20
N ILE A 36 5.80 -0.55 -0.66
CA ILE A 36 5.64 0.72 -1.40
C ILE A 36 4.92 0.46 -2.73
N LEU A 37 5.26 -0.62 -3.44
CA LEU A 37 4.58 -1.01 -4.68
C LEU A 37 3.11 -1.34 -4.44
N ALA A 38 2.77 -2.02 -3.33
CA ALA A 38 1.39 -2.24 -2.92
C ALA A 38 0.64 -0.92 -2.70
N GLY A 39 1.27 0.05 -2.04
CA GLY A 39 0.73 1.41 -1.85
C GLY A 39 0.47 2.15 -3.17
N LEU A 40 1.42 2.10 -4.11
CA LEU A 40 1.24 2.66 -5.46
C LEU A 40 0.06 2.03 -6.19
N CYS A 41 -0.13 0.72 -6.08
CA CYS A 41 -1.30 0.04 -6.66
C CYS A 41 -2.63 0.47 -6.03
N VAL A 42 -2.68 0.79 -4.73
CA VAL A 42 -3.88 1.34 -4.06
C VAL A 42 -4.16 2.75 -4.58
N MET A 43 -3.13 3.60 -4.66
CA MET A 43 -3.25 4.96 -5.17
C MET A 43 -3.77 4.99 -6.61
N SER A 44 -3.20 4.18 -7.50
CA SER A 44 -3.65 4.10 -8.89
C SER A 44 -5.10 3.63 -8.99
N ALA A 45 -5.52 2.68 -8.15
CA ALA A 45 -6.91 2.23 -8.12
C ALA A 45 -7.87 3.33 -7.63
N ALA A 46 -7.51 4.06 -6.58
CA ALA A 46 -8.29 5.18 -6.06
C ALA A 46 -8.39 6.32 -7.09
N ALA A 47 -7.30 6.67 -7.77
CA ALA A 47 -7.26 7.70 -8.80
C ALA A 47 -8.11 7.34 -10.02
N ILE A 48 -8.02 6.10 -10.51
CA ILE A 48 -8.89 5.62 -11.61
C ILE A 48 -10.36 5.69 -11.18
N PHE A 49 -10.68 5.29 -9.95
CA PHE A 49 -12.04 5.39 -9.43
C PHE A 49 -12.53 6.84 -9.38
N THR A 50 -11.70 7.80 -8.92
CA THR A 50 -12.04 9.23 -8.94
C THR A 50 -12.35 9.74 -10.34
N VAL A 51 -11.49 9.43 -11.32
CA VAL A 51 -11.65 9.91 -12.71
C VAL A 51 -12.89 9.30 -13.36
N ARG A 52 -13.12 8.00 -13.19
CA ARG A 52 -14.28 7.31 -13.77
C ARG A 52 -15.59 7.67 -13.09
N HIS A 53 -15.56 8.05 -11.81
CA HIS A 53 -16.74 8.50 -11.09
C HIS A 53 -17.34 9.78 -11.69
N THR A 54 -16.49 10.67 -12.23
CA THR A 54 -16.92 11.88 -12.93
C THR A 54 -17.58 11.59 -14.28
N GLU A 55 -17.20 10.50 -14.96
CA GLU A 55 -17.79 10.10 -16.26
C GLU A 55 -19.19 9.48 -16.12
N TRP A 56 -19.46 8.76 -15.02
CA TRP A 56 -20.72 8.03 -14.84
C TRP A 56 -21.85 8.86 -14.21
N HIS A 57 -21.56 10.02 -13.62
CA HIS A 57 -22.56 10.93 -13.04
C HIS A 57 -22.46 12.36 -13.62
N PRO A 58 -22.82 12.59 -14.89
CA PRO A 58 -22.67 13.91 -15.50
C PRO A 58 -23.67 14.98 -15.02
N SER A 59 -24.73 14.67 -14.25
CA SER A 59 -25.78 15.68 -13.96
C SER A 59 -26.66 15.45 -12.71
N SER A 60 -26.22 14.72 -11.69
CA SER A 60 -26.98 14.64 -10.42
C SER A 60 -26.19 15.26 -9.27
N ASP A 61 -26.78 16.31 -8.67
CA ASP A 61 -26.23 17.17 -7.61
C ASP A 61 -25.84 16.45 -6.29
N ASN A 62 -25.76 15.11 -6.27
CA ASN A 62 -25.49 14.30 -5.07
C ASN A 62 -24.60 13.08 -5.34
N ALA A 63 -23.67 13.14 -6.30
CA ALA A 63 -22.70 12.08 -6.53
C ALA A 63 -21.65 12.03 -5.39
N SER A 64 -22.01 11.45 -4.25
CA SER A 64 -21.14 11.30 -3.09
C SER A 64 -20.23 10.07 -3.20
N PHE A 65 -18.98 10.23 -2.79
CA PHE A 65 -18.04 9.12 -2.72
C PHE A 65 -18.41 8.16 -1.58
N GLY A 66 -18.46 6.86 -1.86
CA GLY A 66 -18.69 5.85 -0.83
C GLY A 66 -17.56 5.79 0.20
N PHE A 67 -17.87 5.32 1.42
CA PHE A 67 -16.90 5.22 2.53
C PHE A 67 -15.61 4.45 2.17
N ALA A 68 -15.71 3.44 1.29
CA ALA A 68 -14.55 2.68 0.81
C ALA A 68 -13.52 3.54 0.05
N TYR A 69 -13.95 4.62 -0.60
CA TYR A 69 -13.06 5.57 -1.27
C TYR A 69 -12.18 6.32 -0.25
N ILE A 70 -12.78 6.79 0.84
CA ILE A 70 -12.07 7.47 1.93
C ILE A 70 -11.07 6.50 2.57
N LEU A 71 -11.49 5.26 2.84
CA LEU A 71 -10.60 4.20 3.33
C LEU A 71 -9.41 3.94 2.39
N SER A 72 -9.62 4.02 1.07
CA SER A 72 -8.55 3.81 0.08
C SER A 72 -7.48 4.90 0.18
N TRP A 73 -7.91 6.15 0.33
CA TRP A 73 -7.01 7.29 0.51
C TRP A 73 -6.30 7.30 1.85
N VAL A 74 -6.92 6.76 2.91
CA VAL A 74 -6.26 6.56 4.21
C VAL A 74 -5.28 5.38 4.17
N ALA A 75 -5.63 4.29 3.46
CA ALA A 75 -4.77 3.12 3.33
C ALA A 75 -3.48 3.41 2.56
N PHE A 76 -3.51 4.35 1.60
CA PHE A 76 -2.34 4.76 0.81
C PHE A 76 -1.15 5.27 1.66
N PRO A 77 -1.28 6.35 2.46
CA PRO A 77 -0.19 6.84 3.29
C PRO A 77 0.21 5.82 4.35
N LEU A 78 -0.72 5.04 4.90
CA LEU A 78 -0.38 3.96 5.84
C LEU A 78 0.51 2.88 5.19
N ALA A 79 0.22 2.49 3.95
CA ALA A 79 1.03 1.52 3.20
C ALA A 79 2.42 2.07 2.84
N ILE A 80 2.52 3.35 2.45
CA ILE A 80 3.82 3.97 2.18
C ILE A 80 4.64 4.15 3.45
N LEU A 81 4.02 4.65 4.53
CA LEU A 81 4.71 4.88 5.79
C LEU A 81 5.24 3.56 6.38
N SER A 82 4.44 2.49 6.33
CA SER A 82 4.90 1.15 6.73
C SER A 82 6.05 0.66 5.85
N GLY A 83 5.97 0.83 4.53
CA GLY A 83 7.07 0.48 3.61
C GLY A 83 8.37 1.24 3.92
N VAL A 84 8.28 2.55 4.17
CA VAL A 84 9.43 3.40 4.54
C VAL A 84 10.02 2.97 5.88
N ILE A 85 9.18 2.69 6.88
CA ILE A 85 9.62 2.17 8.19
C ILE A 85 10.39 0.86 8.01
N TYR A 86 9.92 -0.06 7.17
CA TYR A 86 10.64 -1.30 6.88
C TYR A 86 12.00 -1.05 6.20
N VAL A 87 12.09 -0.09 5.28
CA VAL A 87 13.39 0.26 4.66
C VAL A 87 14.38 0.86 5.68
N ILE A 88 13.89 1.69 6.60
CA ILE A 88 14.73 2.40 7.59
C ILE A 88 15.13 1.47 8.75
N LEU A 89 14.28 0.52 9.12
CA LEU A 89 14.59 -0.46 10.15
C LEU A 89 15.83 -1.27 9.77
N ARG A 90 16.90 -1.06 10.54
CA ARG A 90 18.09 -1.88 10.52
C ARG A 90 18.02 -2.83 11.70
N LYS A 91 18.27 -4.13 11.49
CA LYS A 91 18.42 -5.09 12.59
C LYS A 91 19.62 -4.64 13.44
N ARG A 92 19.35 -3.94 14.55
CA ARG A 92 20.31 -3.70 15.63
C ARG A 92 20.54 -5.04 16.34
N GLU A 93 21.76 -5.24 16.83
CA GLU A 93 22.33 -6.52 17.26
C GLU A 93 21.39 -7.43 18.08
#